data_AF-A0A0S8E1M4-F1
#
_entry.id   AF-A0A0S8E1M4-F1
#
_cell.length_a   1.000
_cell.length_b   1.000
_cell.length_c   1.000
_cell.angle_alpha   90.00
_cell.angle_beta   90.00
_cell.angle_gamma   90.00
#
_symmetry.space_group_name_H-M   'P 1'
#
loop_
_entity.id
_entity.type
_entity.pdbx_description
1 polymer ?
#
loop_
_entity_poly.entity_id
_entity_poly.type
_entity_poly.pdbx_seq_one_letter_code
_entity_poly.pdbx_strand_id
1 'polypeptide(L)'
;MGGAGTEDGRSGFLDQQGNVCMVGQTNGAGWPAVNAYQGAFVGGSLDNVIIRFEIPEPAALGLLTAGAAALLRRRPGRRRR
;
A
#
# COMPACT_ATOMS: atom_id res chain seq x y z
N MET A 1 7.28 -9.39 -0.40
CA MET A 1 7.53 -10.39 -1.45
C MET A 1 8.34 -9.67 -2.52
N GLY A 2 9.45 -10.24 -2.98
CA GLY A 2 10.36 -9.52 -3.91
C GLY A 2 11.85 -9.70 -3.65
N GLY A 3 12.27 -10.69 -2.85
CA GLY A 3 13.66 -11.11 -2.74
C GLY A 3 13.98 -12.25 -3.73
N ALA A 4 15.25 -12.71 -3.72
CA ALA A 4 15.66 -13.86 -4.54
C ALA A 4 15.28 -15.23 -3.92
N GLY A 5 14.68 -15.24 -2.74
CA GLY A 5 14.39 -16.44 -1.95
C GLY A 5 12.90 -16.83 -1.95
N THR A 6 12.57 -17.79 -1.10
CA THR A 6 11.19 -18.16 -0.75
C THR A 6 10.73 -17.30 0.42
N GLU A 7 9.46 -16.88 0.37
CA GLU A 7 8.83 -16.10 1.41
C GLU A 7 7.58 -16.76 1.97
N ASP A 8 7.55 -16.89 3.29
CA ASP A 8 6.39 -17.40 4.02
C ASP A 8 5.74 -16.29 4.84
N GLY A 9 4.50 -15.96 4.50
CA GLY A 9 3.65 -15.06 5.29
C GLY A 9 3.17 -15.75 6.56
N ARG A 10 3.38 -15.13 7.72
CA ARG A 10 2.99 -15.66 9.03
C ARG A 10 1.78 -14.95 9.62
N SER A 11 1.67 -13.65 9.43
CA SER A 11 0.57 -12.83 9.93
C SER A 11 0.44 -11.52 9.16
N GLY A 12 -0.71 -10.86 9.25
CA GLY A 12 -0.95 -9.55 8.67
C GLY A 12 -1.93 -8.71 9.48
N PHE A 13 -1.79 -7.39 9.40
CA PHE A 13 -2.66 -6.39 10.01
C PHE A 13 -2.66 -5.10 9.19
N LEU A 14 -3.57 -4.18 9.50
CA LEU A 14 -3.59 -2.84 8.93
C LEU A 14 -2.96 -1.85 9.91
N ASP A 15 -2.11 -0.95 9.41
CA ASP A 15 -1.64 0.19 10.21
C ASP A 15 -2.72 1.27 10.35
N GLN A 16 -2.44 2.31 11.14
CA GLN A 16 -3.38 3.41 11.37
C GLN A 16 -3.69 4.24 10.12
N GLN A 17 -2.87 4.13 9.07
CA GLN A 17 -3.07 4.78 7.79
C GLN A 17 -3.73 3.86 6.76
N GLY A 18 -4.15 2.64 7.17
CA GLY A 18 -4.80 1.68 6.29
C GLY A 18 -3.84 0.91 5.37
N ASN A 19 -2.52 1.02 5.59
CA ASN A 19 -1.56 0.21 4.84
C ASN A 19 -1.56 -1.22 5.34
N VAL A 20 -1.23 -2.17 4.45
CA VAL A 20 -1.11 -3.59 4.84
C VAL A 20 0.28 -3.85 5.38
N CYS A 21 0.35 -4.23 6.65
CA CYS A 21 1.55 -4.75 7.28
C CYS A 21 1.49 -6.28 7.30
N MET A 22 2.58 -6.92 6.87
CA MET A 22 2.72 -8.38 6.89
C MET A 22 4.01 -8.74 7.63
N VAL A 23 3.92 -9.76 8.48
CA VAL A 23 5.07 -10.38 9.14
C VAL A 23 5.30 -11.74 8.49
N GLY A 24 6.55 -12.04 8.17
CA GLY A 24 6.90 -13.28 7.48
C GLY A 24 8.36 -13.67 7.68
N GLN A 25 8.77 -14.68 6.92
CA GLN A 25 10.15 -15.17 6.89
C GLN A 25 10.66 -15.21 5.46
N THR A 26 11.96 -15.00 5.28
CA THR A 26 12.66 -15.11 3.99
C THR A 26 13.97 -15.86 4.17
N ASN A 27 14.38 -16.64 3.17
CA ASN A 27 15.73 -17.22 3.08
C ASN A 27 16.62 -16.50 2.05
N GLY A 28 16.21 -15.30 1.60
CA GLY A 28 16.83 -14.60 0.48
C GLY A 28 17.23 -13.16 0.79
N ALA A 29 18.27 -12.70 0.09
CA ALA A 29 18.70 -11.31 0.10
C ALA A 29 17.90 -10.43 -0.90
N GLY A 30 18.23 -9.13 -0.93
CA GLY A 30 17.68 -8.17 -1.92
C GLY A 30 16.49 -7.35 -1.44
N TRP A 31 16.16 -7.41 -0.15
CA TRP A 31 15.06 -6.65 0.42
C TRP A 31 15.44 -5.19 0.67
N PRO A 32 14.57 -4.23 0.30
CA PRO A 32 14.75 -2.85 0.73
C PRO A 32 14.59 -2.76 2.25
N ALA A 33 15.70 -2.60 2.95
CA ALA A 33 15.72 -2.43 4.40
C ALA A 33 15.59 -0.94 4.74
N VAL A 34 14.56 -0.61 5.52
CA VAL A 34 14.36 0.74 6.07
C VAL A 34 14.42 0.65 7.58
N ASN A 35 15.41 1.31 8.20
CA ASN A 35 15.64 1.28 9.66
C ASN A 35 15.65 -0.13 10.27
N ALA A 36 16.23 -1.09 9.56
CA ALA A 36 16.20 -2.49 9.98
C ALA A 36 17.20 -2.76 11.11
N TYR A 37 16.79 -3.60 12.07
CA TYR A 37 17.69 -4.16 13.08
C TYR A 37 18.77 -5.03 12.43
N GLN A 38 18.38 -5.83 11.43
CA GLN A 38 19.27 -6.59 10.57
C GLN A 38 19.06 -6.11 9.13
N GLY A 39 20.04 -5.36 8.61
CA GLY A 39 19.92 -4.68 7.30
C GLY A 39 20.12 -5.58 6.07
N ALA A 40 20.62 -6.80 6.25
CA ALA A 40 20.85 -7.75 5.17
C ALA A 40 20.72 -9.19 5.68
N PHE A 41 20.40 -10.10 4.75
CA PHE A 41 20.46 -11.53 5.02
C PHE A 41 21.93 -11.94 5.26
N VAL A 42 22.26 -12.42 6.46
CA VAL A 42 23.66 -12.77 6.84
C VAL A 42 23.91 -14.28 6.86
N GLY A 43 22.97 -15.08 6.34
CA GLY A 43 23.02 -16.54 6.36
C GLY A 43 22.12 -17.15 7.44
N GLY A 44 22.11 -18.47 7.54
CA GLY A 44 21.12 -19.23 8.32
C GLY A 44 19.97 -19.74 7.46
N SER A 45 18.99 -20.40 8.07
CA SER A 45 17.88 -21.01 7.32
C SER A 45 16.79 -20.01 6.93
N LEU A 46 16.47 -19.05 7.80
CA LEU A 46 15.41 -18.05 7.63
C LEU A 46 15.70 -16.81 8.47
N ASP A 47 15.40 -15.63 7.92
CA ASP A 47 15.30 -14.35 8.63
C ASP A 47 13.84 -13.91 8.77
N ASN A 48 13.50 -13.23 9.86
CA ASN A 48 12.18 -12.64 10.03
C ASN A 48 12.12 -11.26 9.36
N VAL A 49 11.02 -10.98 8.67
CA VAL A 49 10.78 -9.71 7.97
C VAL A 49 9.43 -9.11 8.33
N ILE A 50 9.39 -7.78 8.35
CA ILE A 50 8.16 -7.00 8.42
C ILE A 50 8.08 -6.18 7.14
N ILE A 51 6.98 -6.31 6.41
CA ILE A 51 6.76 -5.66 5.13
C ILE A 51 5.54 -4.76 5.26
N ARG A 52 5.65 -3.53 4.75
CA ARG A 52 4.53 -2.60 4.66
C ARG A 52 4.23 -2.30 3.19
N PHE A 53 2.98 -2.54 2.78
CA PHE A 53 2.46 -2.16 1.48
C PHE A 53 1.61 -0.92 1.64
N GLU A 54 2.06 0.18 1.05
CA GLU A 54 1.29 1.41 1.06
C GLU A 54 0.03 1.23 0.21
N ILE A 55 -1.12 1.55 0.80
CA ILE A 55 -2.39 1.56 0.10
C ILE A 55 -2.79 3.02 -0.03
N PRO A 56 -2.62 3.63 -1.22
CA PRO A 56 -3.07 5.00 -1.41
C PRO A 56 -4.59 5.04 -1.26
N GLU A 57 -5.10 6.02 -0.51
CA GLU A 57 -6.52 6.33 -0.44
C GLU A 57 -7.09 6.35 -1.87
N PRO A 58 -8.28 5.75 -2.15
CA PRO A 58 -8.85 5.70 -3.48
C PRO A 58 -9.04 7.08 -4.14
N ALA A 59 -9.01 8.16 -3.35
CA ALA A 59 -8.98 9.53 -3.84
C ALA A 59 -7.68 9.91 -4.60
N ALA A 60 -6.55 9.24 -4.33
CA ALA A 60 -5.28 9.44 -5.05
C ALA A 60 -5.34 8.96 -6.51
N LEU A 61 -6.29 8.06 -6.83
CA LEU A 61 -6.63 7.67 -8.20
C LEU A 61 -7.80 8.51 -8.78
N GLY A 62 -8.38 9.40 -7.97
CA GLY A 62 -9.59 10.17 -8.28
C GLY A 62 -9.36 11.51 -8.99
N LEU A 63 -8.12 11.88 -9.35
CA LEU A 63 -7.86 13.13 -10.09
C LEU A 63 -8.35 13.08 -11.56
N LEU A 64 -8.92 11.96 -12.02
CA LEU A 64 -9.62 11.85 -13.29
C LEU A 64 -11.15 11.91 -13.17
N THR A 65 -11.72 11.88 -11.96
CA THR A 65 -13.19 11.84 -11.76
C THR A 65 -13.74 13.12 -11.11
N ALA A 66 -12.88 13.99 -10.58
CA ALA A 66 -13.27 15.29 -10.03
C ALA A 66 -13.70 16.33 -11.11
N GLY A 67 -13.66 15.96 -12.40
CA GLY A 67 -14.18 16.80 -13.49
C GLY A 67 -15.68 16.64 -13.78
N ALA A 68 -16.36 15.59 -13.29
CA ALA A 68 -17.72 15.29 -13.71
C ALA A 68 -18.82 15.85 -12.79
N ALA A 69 -18.52 16.18 -11.53
CA ALA A 69 -19.53 16.63 -10.58
C ALA A 69 -19.86 18.14 -10.65
N ALA A 70 -19.03 18.95 -11.31
CA ALA A 70 -19.21 20.40 -11.40
C ALA A 70 -20.05 20.87 -12.62
N LEU A 71 -20.42 19.97 -13.55
CA LEU A 71 -20.98 20.38 -14.85
C LEU A 71 -22.36 19.81 -15.20
N LEU A 72 -23.28 19.57 -14.26
CA LEU A 72 -24.70 19.32 -14.65
C LEU A 72 -25.77 19.60 -13.59
N ARG A 73 -25.55 20.56 -12.68
CA ARG A 73 -26.66 21.23 -11.97
C ARG A 73 -26.87 22.65 -12.49
N ARG A 74 -27.14 22.77 -13.79
CA ARG A 74 -27.72 24.00 -14.35
C ARG A 74 -28.76 23.66 -15.40
N ARG A 75 -30.03 23.58 -14.98
CA ARG A 75 -31.27 23.97 -15.74
C ARG A 75 -32.46 23.91 -14.75
N PRO A 76 -33.60 24.59 -15.00
CA PRO A 76 -33.80 25.97 -15.43
C PRO A 76 -34.86 26.69 -14.56
N GLY A 77 -34.57 27.89 -14.05
CA GLY A 77 -35.57 28.70 -13.34
C GLY A 77 -36.40 29.54 -14.31
N ARG A 78 -37.44 28.95 -14.92
CA ARG A 78 -38.46 29.72 -15.65
C ARG A 78 -39.52 30.17 -14.65
N ARG A 79 -39.60 31.47 -14.34
CA ARG A 79 -40.87 32.09 -13.88
C ARG A 79 -41.12 33.41 -14.59
N ARG A 80 -42.33 33.46 -15.12
CA ARG A 80 -43.01 34.50 -15.90
C ARG A 80 -43.05 35.84 -15.16
N ARG A 81 -42.91 36.93 -15.89
CA ARG A 81 -44.00 37.87 -16.21
C ARG A 81 -43.70 38.54 -17.54
#